data_AF-A0A3D0DWU5-F1
#
_entry.id   AF-A0A3D0DWU5-F1
#
_cell.length_a   1.000
_cell.length_b   1.000
_cell.length_c   1.000
_cell.angle_alpha   90.00
_cell.angle_beta   90.00
_cell.angle_gamma   90.00
#
_symmetry.space_group_name_H-M   'P 1'
#
loop_
_entity.id
_entity.type
_entity.pdbx_description
1 polymer ?
#
loop_
_entity_poly.entity_id
_entity_poly.type
_entity_poly.pdbx_seq_one_letter_code
_entity_poly.pdbx_strand_id
1 'polypeptide(L)'
;GEEGDPERAAAREEELVVALRKALRRKRDEVLYGAIEIARFTDPQACRLLKAHIGEQAATLHIRREGEPEREIDAFLIPLFVRSTGGLVAGETFADDAAYEELAASFVAADLESTGAKVALVRHAYDLAEIDHISFSTLQELLREAAASLASKKPVPAPQLEASIRGWTGERVAPDETAMELRFLLGFSSKRADDPFYQVPRDEVGADVYFADRMRRYRAWTERVAPLVRRCLAADPDRLSVNFLYQDLFYGAKEQGVAELAILGLLSEIKGLLAGKELEPDAVRAVVAPLDGVEHIVLRVNLYAIDGGPPWGGVSRPVDLAADLGAEVDELCDALATLGIDDISTADGFSDDGHPEGAQPYPAA
;
A
#
# COMPACT_ATOMS: atom_id res chain seq x y z
N GLY A 1 35.57 7.63 -7.80
CA GLY A 1 35.45 7.19 -9.20
C GLY A 1 33.97 7.26 -9.52
N GLU A 2 33.60 8.00 -10.56
CA GLU A 2 32.20 8.24 -10.97
C GLU A 2 31.22 8.58 -9.84
N GLU A 3 31.60 9.48 -8.92
CA GLU A 3 30.58 10.29 -8.24
C GLU A 3 30.05 11.25 -9.31
N GLY A 4 28.91 10.84 -9.86
CA GLY A 4 28.42 11.20 -11.17
C GLY A 4 28.12 12.69 -11.31
N ASP A 5 28.50 13.23 -12.46
CA ASP A 5 28.03 14.52 -12.95
C ASP A 5 26.50 14.61 -12.80
N PRO A 6 25.98 15.51 -11.93
CA PRO A 6 24.55 15.58 -11.62
C PRO A 6 23.71 15.91 -12.87
N GLU A 7 24.28 16.61 -13.85
CA GLU A 7 23.62 16.88 -15.12
C GLU A 7 23.42 15.60 -15.94
N ARG A 8 24.39 14.67 -15.91
CA ARG A 8 24.27 13.37 -16.58
C ARG A 8 23.28 12.45 -15.88
N ALA A 9 23.23 12.49 -14.55
CA ALA A 9 22.25 11.71 -13.78
C ALA A 9 20.83 12.17 -14.14
N ALA A 10 20.58 13.49 -14.11
CA ALA A 10 19.29 14.07 -14.50
C ALA A 10 18.91 13.75 -15.96
N ALA A 11 19.87 13.82 -16.90
CA ALA A 11 19.61 13.49 -18.29
C ALA A 11 19.20 12.01 -18.48
N ARG A 12 19.86 11.08 -17.77
CA ARG A 12 19.51 9.64 -17.81
C ARG A 12 18.13 9.36 -17.21
N GLU A 13 17.79 10.04 -16.13
CA GLU A 13 16.46 9.96 -15.52
C GLU A 13 15.37 10.45 -16.47
N GLU A 14 15.60 11.58 -17.16
CA GLU A 14 14.68 12.09 -18.18
C GLU A 14 14.51 11.09 -19.34
N GLU A 15 15.60 10.49 -19.83
CA GLU A 15 15.56 9.46 -20.86
C GLU A 15 14.74 8.23 -20.43
N LEU A 16 14.91 7.79 -19.18
CA LEU A 16 14.11 6.71 -18.59
C LEU A 16 12.62 7.08 -18.59
N VAL A 17 12.26 8.24 -18.04
CA VAL A 17 10.87 8.71 -17.97
C VAL A 17 10.23 8.76 -19.36
N VAL A 18 10.96 9.25 -20.37
CA VAL A 18 10.49 9.28 -21.77
C VAL A 18 10.25 7.85 -22.30
N ALA A 19 11.13 6.91 -22.00
CA ALA A 19 10.98 5.52 -22.41
C ALA A 19 9.76 4.85 -21.75
N LEU A 20 9.56 5.07 -20.45
CA LEU A 20 8.43 4.55 -19.69
C LEU A 20 7.10 5.09 -20.22
N ARG A 21 6.98 6.41 -20.38
CA ARG A 21 5.78 7.05 -20.96
C ARG A 21 5.47 6.50 -22.36
N LYS A 22 6.50 6.23 -23.17
CA LYS A 22 6.33 5.63 -24.50
C LYS A 22 5.83 4.18 -24.42
N ALA A 23 6.29 3.39 -23.46
CA ALA A 23 5.84 2.02 -23.25
C ALA A 23 4.38 1.97 -22.77
N LEU A 24 4.03 2.78 -21.77
CA LEU A 24 2.66 2.94 -21.25
C LEU A 24 1.68 3.36 -22.35
N ARG A 25 2.03 4.38 -23.15
CA ARG A 25 1.20 4.81 -24.29
C ARG A 25 1.01 3.72 -25.35
N ARG A 26 1.98 2.83 -25.51
CA ARG A 26 1.92 1.70 -26.45
C ARG A 26 1.32 0.43 -25.82
N LYS A 27 0.81 0.53 -24.59
CA LYS A 27 0.22 -0.57 -23.82
C LYS A 27 1.15 -1.79 -23.68
N ARG A 28 2.44 -1.56 -23.48
CA ARG A 28 3.47 -2.61 -23.41
C ARG A 28 3.73 -3.06 -21.97
N ASP A 29 2.68 -3.52 -21.29
CA ASP A 29 2.78 -4.00 -19.90
C ASP A 29 3.80 -5.15 -19.77
N GLU A 30 3.85 -6.07 -20.74
CA GLU A 30 4.83 -7.18 -20.77
C GLU A 30 6.29 -6.70 -20.71
N VAL A 31 6.61 -5.57 -21.35
CA VAL A 31 7.96 -5.00 -21.34
C VAL A 31 8.26 -4.37 -19.99
N LEU A 32 7.28 -3.70 -19.38
CA LEU A 32 7.42 -3.06 -18.07
C LEU A 32 7.61 -4.11 -16.97
N TYR A 33 6.75 -5.13 -16.92
CA TYR A 33 6.88 -6.23 -15.97
C TYR A 33 8.15 -7.04 -16.21
N GLY A 34 8.50 -7.35 -17.47
CA GLY A 34 9.75 -8.06 -17.78
C GLY A 34 11.00 -7.28 -17.39
N ALA A 35 10.99 -5.94 -17.49
CA ALA A 35 12.11 -5.11 -17.04
C ALA A 35 12.26 -5.12 -15.51
N ILE A 36 11.14 -5.07 -14.77
CA ILE A 36 11.12 -5.23 -13.30
C ILE A 36 11.66 -6.61 -12.91
N GLU A 37 11.20 -7.67 -13.58
CA GLU A 37 11.63 -9.04 -13.31
C GLU A 37 13.13 -9.22 -13.53
N ILE A 38 13.67 -8.73 -14.66
CA ILE A 38 15.12 -8.76 -14.90
C ILE A 38 15.86 -8.00 -13.82
N ALA A 39 15.43 -6.77 -13.51
CA ALA A 39 16.08 -5.93 -12.50
C ALA A 39 16.09 -6.60 -11.12
N ARG A 40 14.99 -7.27 -10.73
CA ARG A 40 14.87 -8.00 -9.46
C ARG A 40 16.01 -8.99 -9.25
N PHE A 41 16.44 -9.69 -10.30
CA PHE A 41 17.49 -10.70 -10.21
C PHE A 41 18.91 -10.19 -10.52
N THR A 42 19.05 -8.96 -11.02
CA THR A 42 20.37 -8.39 -11.37
C THR A 42 20.84 -7.30 -10.42
N ASP A 43 19.93 -6.44 -9.97
CA ASP A 43 20.22 -5.28 -9.13
C ASP A 43 18.94 -4.86 -8.34
N PRO A 44 18.83 -5.24 -7.06
CA PRO A 44 17.71 -4.88 -6.19
C PRO A 44 17.42 -3.38 -6.12
N GLN A 45 18.45 -2.54 -6.12
CA GLN A 45 18.29 -1.08 -6.05
C GLN A 45 17.73 -0.53 -7.36
N ALA A 46 18.26 -1.00 -8.49
CA ALA A 46 17.70 -0.64 -9.80
C ALA A 46 16.25 -1.14 -9.95
N CYS A 47 15.91 -2.31 -9.40
CA CYS A 47 14.54 -2.81 -9.37
C CYS A 47 13.61 -1.87 -8.61
N ARG A 48 13.98 -1.45 -7.39
CA ARG A 48 13.20 -0.48 -6.60
C ARG A 48 13.00 0.84 -7.35
N LEU A 49 14.07 1.40 -7.90
CA LEU A 49 14.02 2.64 -8.68
C LEU A 49 13.09 2.51 -9.90
N LEU A 50 13.23 1.41 -10.64
CA LEU A 50 12.41 1.15 -11.83
C LEU A 50 10.94 0.98 -11.48
N LYS A 51 10.62 0.20 -10.43
CA LYS A 51 9.25 0.04 -9.92
C LYS A 51 8.64 1.38 -9.52
N ALA A 52 9.38 2.20 -8.77
CA ALA A 52 8.93 3.52 -8.34
C ALA A 52 8.58 4.41 -9.55
N HIS A 53 9.50 4.55 -10.51
CA HIS A 53 9.24 5.36 -11.71
C HIS A 53 8.10 4.80 -12.58
N ILE A 54 8.01 3.48 -12.77
CA ILE A 54 6.90 2.90 -13.53
C ILE A 54 5.58 3.17 -12.82
N GLY A 55 5.52 2.95 -11.51
CA GLY A 55 4.34 3.15 -10.68
C GLY A 55 3.85 4.60 -10.74
N GLU A 56 4.76 5.56 -10.57
CA GLU A 56 4.46 6.99 -10.67
C GLU A 56 3.96 7.36 -12.07
N GLN A 57 4.70 7.00 -13.13
CA GLN A 57 4.31 7.34 -14.50
C GLN A 57 3.02 6.63 -14.95
N ALA A 58 2.68 5.48 -14.37
CA ALA A 58 1.42 4.79 -14.63
C ALA A 58 0.25 5.41 -13.86
N ALA A 59 0.48 5.93 -12.65
CA ALA A 59 -0.53 6.53 -11.79
C ALA A 59 -0.79 8.02 -12.04
N THR A 60 0.03 8.68 -12.86
CA THR A 60 -0.13 10.10 -13.19
C THR A 60 -0.30 10.33 -14.70
N LEU A 61 -1.14 11.30 -15.06
CA LEU A 61 -1.39 11.74 -16.43
C LEU A 61 -1.33 13.26 -16.55
N HIS A 62 -0.42 13.74 -17.40
CA HIS A 62 -0.30 15.15 -17.74
C HIS A 62 -1.12 15.49 -18.99
N ILE A 63 -1.96 16.53 -18.89
CA ILE A 63 -2.80 17.01 -19.97
C ILE A 63 -2.49 18.48 -20.22
N ARG A 64 -2.01 18.77 -21.42
CA ARG A 64 -1.80 20.12 -21.92
C ARG A 64 -2.79 20.42 -23.04
N ARG A 65 -3.64 21.42 -22.83
CA ARG A 65 -4.51 22.00 -23.86
C ARG A 65 -3.95 23.34 -24.27
N GLU A 66 -4.14 23.70 -25.54
CA GLU A 66 -3.67 24.99 -26.06
C GLU A 66 -4.32 26.14 -25.29
N GLY A 67 -3.49 27.04 -24.74
CA GLY A 67 -3.94 28.20 -23.97
C GLY A 67 -4.39 27.94 -22.53
N GLU A 68 -4.36 26.69 -22.05
CA GLU A 68 -4.68 26.35 -20.66
C GLU A 68 -3.42 25.93 -19.87
N PRO A 69 -3.37 26.20 -18.54
CA PRO A 69 -2.35 25.62 -17.68
C PRO A 69 -2.35 24.08 -17.79
N GLU A 70 -1.16 23.50 -17.68
CA GLU A 70 -1.03 22.05 -17.63
C GLU A 70 -1.75 21.48 -16.40
N ARG A 71 -2.53 20.43 -16.64
CA ARG A 71 -3.21 19.69 -15.59
C ARG A 71 -2.54 18.35 -15.38
N GLU A 72 -2.47 17.97 -14.12
CA GLU A 72 -2.05 16.65 -13.67
C GLU A 72 -3.29 15.93 -13.15
N ILE A 73 -3.42 14.66 -13.55
CA ILE A 73 -4.45 13.75 -13.08
C ILE A 73 -3.75 12.61 -12.37
N ASP A 74 -4.07 12.37 -11.11
CA ASP A 74 -3.50 11.26 -10.35
C ASP A 74 -4.56 10.22 -10.05
N ALA A 75 -4.12 8.97 -10.00
CA ALA A 75 -4.86 7.87 -9.42
C ALA A 75 -4.23 7.52 -8.07
N PHE A 76 -5.04 7.57 -7.01
CA PHE A 76 -4.61 7.26 -5.66
C PHE A 76 -5.47 6.14 -5.07
N LEU A 77 -4.90 5.39 -4.13
CA LEU A 77 -5.65 4.44 -3.31
C LEU A 77 -5.62 4.87 -1.85
N ILE A 78 -6.70 4.55 -1.14
CA ILE A 78 -6.75 4.55 0.31
C ILE A 78 -7.04 3.11 0.74
N PRO A 79 -6.02 2.35 1.15
CA PRO A 79 -6.22 1.04 1.71
C PRO A 79 -6.83 1.17 3.11
N LEU A 80 -7.71 0.26 3.48
CA LEU A 80 -8.28 0.19 4.81
C LEU A 80 -8.60 -1.24 5.20
N PHE A 81 -8.44 -1.56 6.48
CA PHE A 81 -9.02 -2.76 7.06
C PHE A 81 -10.43 -2.47 7.53
N VAL A 82 -11.37 -3.29 7.06
CA VAL A 82 -12.74 -3.26 7.50
C VAL A 82 -12.98 -4.47 8.39
N ARG A 83 -13.17 -4.22 9.68
CA ARG A 83 -13.65 -5.24 10.61
C ARG A 83 -15.17 -5.23 10.61
N SER A 84 -15.79 -6.39 10.53
CA SER A 84 -17.23 -6.53 10.50
C SER A 84 -17.71 -7.80 11.20
N THR A 85 -18.98 -7.82 11.58
CA THR A 85 -19.72 -9.05 11.84
C THR A 85 -20.54 -9.38 10.58
N GLY A 86 -20.38 -10.60 10.05
CA GLY A 86 -21.08 -11.05 8.84
C GLY A 86 -20.43 -10.71 7.50
N GLY A 87 -19.23 -10.11 7.49
CA GLY A 87 -18.53 -9.71 6.27
C GLY A 87 -19.16 -8.51 5.56
N LEU A 88 -18.46 -7.95 4.58
CA LEU A 88 -19.04 -6.92 3.71
C LEU A 88 -20.00 -7.52 2.67
N VAL A 89 -20.99 -6.72 2.26
CA VAL A 89 -21.96 -7.08 1.22
C VAL A 89 -21.87 -6.08 0.08
N ALA A 90 -21.41 -6.51 -1.10
CA ALA A 90 -21.12 -5.62 -2.23
C ALA A 90 -22.32 -4.73 -2.61
N GLY A 91 -23.53 -5.28 -2.60
CA GLY A 91 -24.76 -4.56 -2.92
C GLY A 91 -25.20 -3.51 -1.90
N GLU A 92 -24.60 -3.48 -0.71
CA GLU A 92 -24.85 -2.44 0.31
C GLU A 92 -23.91 -1.24 0.14
N THR A 93 -22.82 -1.39 -0.60
CA THR A 93 -21.80 -0.35 -0.70
C THR A 93 -22.27 0.84 -1.55
N PHE A 94 -21.90 2.04 -1.09
CA PHE A 94 -22.14 3.35 -1.71
C PHE A 94 -23.60 3.66 -2.03
N ALA A 95 -24.54 3.09 -1.25
CA ALA A 95 -25.96 3.38 -1.35
C ALA A 95 -26.36 4.74 -0.71
N ASP A 96 -25.54 5.25 0.23
CA ASP A 96 -25.76 6.54 0.90
C ASP A 96 -25.10 7.70 0.13
N ASP A 97 -25.87 8.33 -0.76
CA ASP A 97 -25.39 9.43 -1.61
C ASP A 97 -24.82 10.60 -0.81
N ALA A 98 -25.46 10.96 0.32
CA ALA A 98 -25.04 12.08 1.15
C ALA A 98 -23.70 11.80 1.83
N ALA A 99 -23.51 10.58 2.36
CA ALA A 99 -22.23 10.17 2.93
C ALA A 99 -21.11 10.20 1.88
N TYR A 100 -21.40 9.72 0.66
CA TYR A 100 -20.45 9.72 -0.44
C TYR A 100 -20.06 11.15 -0.86
N GLU A 101 -21.03 12.05 -1.05
CA GLU A 101 -20.77 13.43 -1.44
C GLU A 101 -19.94 14.17 -0.39
N GLU A 102 -20.26 13.97 0.90
CA GLU A 102 -19.50 14.54 2.02
C GLU A 102 -18.08 13.98 2.08
N LEU A 103 -17.91 12.67 1.89
CA LEU A 103 -16.60 12.02 1.81
C LEU A 103 -15.76 12.57 0.66
N ALA A 104 -16.33 12.71 -0.54
CA ALA A 104 -15.60 13.25 -1.69
C ALA A 104 -15.20 14.73 -1.49
N ALA A 105 -16.07 15.55 -0.88
CA ALA A 105 -15.77 16.94 -0.56
C ALA A 105 -14.72 17.10 0.56
N SER A 106 -14.59 16.09 1.42
CA SER A 106 -13.73 16.16 2.62
C SER A 106 -12.24 16.30 2.32
N PHE A 107 -11.76 15.83 1.16
CA PHE A 107 -10.33 15.93 0.77
C PHE A 107 -9.86 17.38 0.70
N VAL A 108 -10.63 18.23 0.04
CA VAL A 108 -10.34 19.66 -0.06
C VAL A 108 -10.63 20.36 1.27
N ALA A 109 -11.72 19.98 1.96
CA ALA A 109 -12.08 20.60 3.24
C ALA A 109 -11.09 20.29 4.39
N ALA A 110 -10.28 19.24 4.25
CA ALA A 110 -9.25 18.84 5.21
C ALA A 110 -7.82 19.16 4.76
N ASP A 111 -7.66 19.94 3.69
CA ASP A 111 -6.35 20.31 3.11
C ASP A 111 -5.48 19.08 2.78
N LEU A 112 -6.12 17.99 2.31
CA LEU A 112 -5.42 16.87 1.68
C LEU A 112 -5.19 17.13 0.19
N GLU A 113 -6.06 17.93 -0.41
CA GLU A 113 -6.00 18.39 -1.79
C GLU A 113 -6.17 19.91 -1.82
N SER A 114 -5.58 20.57 -2.82
CA SER A 114 -5.64 22.03 -2.95
C SER A 114 -7.06 22.52 -3.23
N THR A 115 -7.36 23.77 -2.87
CA THR A 115 -8.70 24.39 -3.06
C THR A 115 -9.14 24.46 -4.52
N GLY A 116 -8.19 24.42 -5.46
CA GLY A 116 -8.44 24.38 -6.91
C GLY A 116 -8.52 22.97 -7.51
N ALA A 117 -8.21 21.94 -6.73
CA ALA A 117 -8.24 20.56 -7.17
C ALA A 117 -9.69 20.04 -7.27
N LYS A 118 -9.87 19.05 -8.13
CA LYS A 118 -11.10 18.25 -8.18
C LYS A 118 -10.78 16.84 -7.79
N VAL A 119 -11.60 16.24 -6.93
CA VAL A 119 -11.44 14.86 -6.46
C VAL A 119 -12.70 14.08 -6.81
N ALA A 120 -12.53 12.85 -7.27
CA ALA A 120 -13.61 11.89 -7.42
C ALA A 120 -13.17 10.56 -6.81
N LEU A 121 -14.05 9.93 -6.03
CA LEU A 121 -13.89 8.56 -5.59
C LEU A 121 -14.74 7.65 -6.46
N VAL A 122 -14.22 6.46 -6.76
CA VAL A 122 -15.02 5.41 -7.36
C VAL A 122 -16.00 4.90 -6.29
N ARG A 123 -17.28 4.76 -6.66
CA ARG A 123 -18.34 4.22 -5.79
C ARG A 123 -18.24 2.69 -5.69
N HIS A 124 -17.07 2.20 -5.30
CA HIS A 124 -16.77 0.79 -5.12
C HIS A 124 -15.60 0.64 -4.16
N ALA A 125 -15.70 -0.32 -3.25
CA ALA A 125 -14.59 -0.71 -2.38
C ALA A 125 -13.91 -1.92 -3.00
N TYR A 126 -12.78 -1.71 -3.65
CA TYR A 126 -12.07 -2.77 -4.35
C TYR A 126 -11.51 -3.79 -3.36
N ASP A 127 -11.57 -5.07 -3.69
CA ASP A 127 -10.73 -6.08 -3.03
C ASP A 127 -9.33 -6.12 -3.65
N LEU A 128 -8.43 -6.90 -3.04
CA LEU A 128 -7.06 -7.03 -3.55
C LEU A 128 -7.03 -7.64 -4.96
N ALA A 129 -7.89 -8.62 -5.25
CA ALA A 129 -7.90 -9.29 -6.56
C ALA A 129 -8.31 -8.33 -7.69
N GLU A 130 -9.28 -7.45 -7.46
CA GLU A 130 -9.67 -6.42 -8.41
C GLU A 130 -8.56 -5.39 -8.60
N ILE A 131 -7.90 -4.92 -7.52
CA ILE A 131 -6.74 -4.02 -7.61
C ILE A 131 -5.58 -4.67 -8.35
N ASP A 132 -5.31 -5.96 -8.12
CA ASP A 132 -4.25 -6.72 -8.80
C ASP A 132 -4.47 -6.85 -10.30
N HIS A 133 -5.73 -6.84 -10.74
CA HIS A 133 -6.07 -6.89 -12.16
C HIS A 133 -5.87 -5.58 -12.91
N ILE A 134 -5.62 -4.46 -12.21
CA ILE A 134 -5.36 -3.16 -12.84
C ILE A 134 -3.87 -3.08 -13.22
N SER A 135 -3.58 -3.42 -14.48
CA SER A 135 -2.25 -3.28 -15.07
C SER A 135 -1.83 -1.81 -15.24
N PHE A 136 -0.53 -1.53 -15.45
CA PHE A 136 -0.02 -0.18 -15.65
C PHE A 136 -0.74 0.56 -16.78
N SER A 137 -0.93 -0.11 -17.92
CA SER A 137 -1.64 0.47 -19.06
C SER A 137 -3.14 0.59 -18.85
N THR A 138 -3.74 -0.29 -18.04
CA THR A 138 -5.16 -0.18 -17.65
C THR A 138 -5.38 1.06 -16.79
N LEU A 139 -4.52 1.30 -15.79
CA LEU A 139 -4.58 2.49 -14.95
C LEU A 139 -4.47 3.79 -15.76
N GLN A 140 -3.62 3.81 -16.79
CA GLN A 140 -3.52 4.93 -17.73
C GLN A 140 -4.80 5.18 -18.54
N GLU A 141 -5.58 4.14 -18.85
CA GLU A 141 -6.89 4.32 -19.49
C GLU A 141 -7.91 4.86 -18.47
N LEU A 142 -7.90 4.36 -17.23
CA LEU A 142 -8.75 4.88 -16.15
C LEU A 142 -8.48 6.38 -15.91
N LEU A 143 -7.22 6.80 -15.91
CA LEU A 143 -6.84 8.22 -15.80
C LEU A 143 -7.42 9.08 -16.94
N ARG A 144 -7.48 8.56 -18.17
CA ARG A 144 -8.09 9.29 -19.30
C ARG A 144 -9.61 9.43 -19.13
N GLU A 145 -10.27 8.39 -18.66
CA GLU A 145 -11.72 8.43 -18.35
C GLU A 145 -12.00 9.39 -17.18
N ALA A 146 -11.21 9.32 -16.11
CA ALA A 146 -11.29 10.22 -14.97
C ALA A 146 -11.07 11.67 -15.40
N ALA A 147 -10.07 11.94 -16.24
CA ALA A 147 -9.81 13.28 -16.78
C ALA A 147 -11.00 13.84 -17.57
N ALA A 148 -11.63 13.00 -18.40
CA ALA A 148 -12.82 13.39 -19.15
C ALA A 148 -14.02 13.67 -18.22
N SER A 149 -14.20 12.83 -17.20
CA SER A 149 -15.26 12.97 -16.20
C SER A 149 -15.08 14.23 -15.35
N LEU A 150 -13.90 14.45 -14.76
CA LEU A 150 -13.58 15.61 -13.92
C LEU A 150 -13.62 16.94 -14.69
N ALA A 151 -13.40 16.93 -16.01
CA ALA A 151 -13.52 18.10 -16.86
C ALA A 151 -14.98 18.40 -17.28
N SER A 152 -15.85 17.39 -17.27
CA SER A 152 -17.22 17.50 -17.76
C SER A 152 -18.20 17.96 -16.68
N LYS A 153 -19.27 18.64 -17.10
CA LYS A 153 -20.45 18.91 -16.26
C LYS A 153 -21.57 17.87 -16.46
N LYS A 154 -21.41 16.99 -17.44
CA LYS A 154 -22.35 15.93 -17.81
C LYS A 154 -21.73 14.57 -17.52
N PRO A 155 -22.54 13.53 -17.24
CA PRO A 155 -22.05 12.17 -17.14
C PRO A 155 -21.26 11.79 -18.40
N VAL A 156 -20.06 11.24 -18.18
CA VAL A 156 -19.20 10.72 -19.24
C VAL A 156 -19.13 9.20 -19.04
N PRO A 157 -19.33 8.39 -20.09
CA PRO A 157 -19.13 6.94 -20.00
C PRO A 157 -17.71 6.61 -19.55
N ALA A 158 -17.57 5.65 -18.64
CA ALA A 158 -16.29 5.18 -18.14
C ALA A 158 -16.21 3.64 -18.24
N PRO A 159 -16.22 3.07 -19.46
CA PRO A 159 -16.27 1.63 -19.66
C PRO A 159 -15.04 0.88 -19.11
N GLN A 160 -13.86 1.49 -19.07
CA GLN A 160 -12.69 0.87 -18.45
C GLN A 160 -12.84 0.84 -16.92
N LEU A 161 -13.39 1.90 -16.32
CA LEU A 161 -13.71 1.92 -14.90
C LEU A 161 -14.79 0.89 -14.54
N GLU A 162 -15.82 0.73 -15.37
CA GLU A 162 -16.82 -0.32 -15.18
C GLU A 162 -16.19 -1.71 -15.28
N ALA A 163 -15.26 -1.90 -16.24
CA ALA A 163 -14.56 -3.17 -16.43
C ALA A 163 -13.51 -3.50 -15.34
N SER A 164 -13.06 -2.51 -14.56
CA SER A 164 -12.18 -2.77 -13.42
C SER A 164 -12.91 -3.33 -12.21
N ILE A 165 -14.25 -3.18 -12.14
CA ILE A 165 -15.09 -3.76 -11.09
C ILE A 165 -15.54 -5.16 -11.54
N ARG A 166 -14.85 -6.18 -11.05
CA ARG A 166 -15.09 -7.59 -11.44
C ARG A 166 -15.98 -8.35 -10.45
N GLY A 167 -16.25 -7.73 -9.31
CA GLY A 167 -16.89 -8.36 -8.17
C GLY A 167 -15.86 -8.94 -7.21
N TRP A 168 -16.16 -8.85 -5.91
CA TRP A 168 -15.27 -9.33 -4.87
C TRP A 168 -15.07 -10.84 -4.95
N THR A 169 -13.83 -11.24 -4.70
CA THR A 169 -13.37 -12.61 -4.58
C THR A 169 -13.38 -13.05 -3.11
N GLY A 170 -13.31 -14.36 -2.87
CA GLY A 170 -13.29 -14.96 -1.54
C GLY A 170 -14.59 -15.64 -1.11
N GLU A 171 -14.53 -16.37 0.00
CA GLU A 171 -15.68 -17.05 0.58
C GLU A 171 -16.58 -16.06 1.32
N ARG A 172 -17.88 -16.39 1.38
CA ARG A 172 -18.82 -15.60 2.17
C ARG A 172 -18.60 -15.88 3.65
N VAL A 173 -18.46 -14.81 4.41
CA VAL A 173 -18.38 -14.83 5.87
C VAL A 173 -19.77 -15.16 6.42
N ALA A 174 -19.83 -16.04 7.42
CA ALA A 174 -21.10 -16.37 8.08
C ALA A 174 -21.64 -15.14 8.85
N PRO A 175 -22.97 -14.96 8.98
CA PRO A 175 -23.55 -13.75 9.58
C PRO A 175 -23.08 -13.41 11.00
N ASP A 176 -22.69 -14.41 11.79
CA ASP A 176 -22.22 -14.32 13.17
C ASP A 176 -20.68 -14.32 13.29
N GLU A 177 -19.97 -14.51 12.19
CA GLU A 177 -18.52 -14.55 12.16
C GLU A 177 -17.92 -13.13 12.08
N THR A 178 -16.79 -12.94 12.75
CA THR A 178 -16.00 -11.70 12.63
C THR A 178 -15.07 -11.82 11.43
N ALA A 179 -15.12 -10.84 10.54
CA ALA A 179 -14.20 -10.73 9.41
C ALA A 179 -13.33 -9.49 9.52
N MET A 180 -12.13 -9.58 8.94
CA MET A 180 -11.24 -8.46 8.68
C MET A 180 -10.84 -8.51 7.21
N GLU A 181 -11.23 -7.49 6.47
CA GLU A 181 -11.05 -7.44 5.02
C GLU A 181 -10.20 -6.22 4.64
N LEU A 182 -9.14 -6.42 3.85
CA LEU A 182 -8.43 -5.32 3.19
C LEU A 182 -9.24 -4.84 2.00
N ARG A 183 -9.62 -3.57 2.02
CA ARG A 183 -10.34 -2.90 0.93
C ARG A 183 -9.57 -1.68 0.47
N PHE A 184 -9.81 -1.27 -0.77
CA PHE A 184 -9.20 -0.08 -1.35
C PHE A 184 -10.26 0.87 -1.88
N LEU A 185 -10.21 2.12 -1.43
CA LEU A 185 -10.96 3.21 -2.07
C LEU A 185 -10.09 3.78 -3.20
N LEU A 186 -10.52 3.58 -4.45
CA LEU A 186 -9.86 4.16 -5.61
C LEU A 186 -10.39 5.57 -5.85
N GLY A 187 -9.47 6.54 -5.96
CA GLY A 187 -9.79 7.92 -6.25
C GLY A 187 -8.94 8.49 -7.37
N PHE A 188 -9.45 9.59 -7.93
CA PHE A 188 -8.75 10.39 -8.92
C PHE A 188 -8.78 11.86 -8.49
N SER A 189 -7.64 12.53 -8.59
CA SER A 189 -7.56 13.98 -8.40
C SER A 189 -7.13 14.66 -9.70
N SER A 190 -7.63 15.87 -9.94
CA SER A 190 -7.20 16.75 -11.03
C SER A 190 -6.76 18.07 -10.45
N LYS A 191 -5.50 18.42 -10.67
CA LYS A 191 -4.85 19.61 -10.15
C LYS A 191 -4.06 20.32 -11.26
N ARG A 192 -3.60 21.54 -10.98
CA ARG A 192 -2.64 22.21 -11.87
C ARG A 192 -1.25 21.68 -11.56
N ALA A 193 -0.44 21.46 -12.59
CA ALA A 193 0.94 20.97 -12.42
C ALA A 193 1.84 22.01 -11.72
N ASP A 194 1.47 23.30 -11.74
CA ASP A 194 2.22 24.39 -11.11
C ASP A 194 1.68 24.80 -9.74
N ASP A 195 0.73 24.05 -9.16
CA ASP A 195 0.10 24.40 -7.89
C ASP A 195 1.10 24.29 -6.71
N PRO A 196 1.39 25.40 -6.00
CA PRO A 196 2.35 25.41 -4.89
C PRO A 196 2.00 24.45 -3.75
N PHE A 197 0.74 24.07 -3.61
CA PHE A 197 0.31 23.12 -2.58
C PHE A 197 1.05 21.77 -2.68
N TYR A 198 1.42 21.35 -3.90
CA TYR A 198 2.08 20.06 -4.14
C TYR A 198 3.60 20.17 -4.30
N GLN A 199 4.16 21.37 -4.20
CA GLN A 199 5.60 21.58 -4.37
C GLN A 199 6.34 21.20 -3.09
N VAL A 200 6.97 20.03 -3.10
CA VAL A 200 7.85 19.59 -2.01
C VAL A 200 9.08 20.51 -1.96
N PRO A 201 9.42 21.08 -0.80
CA PRO A 201 10.67 21.84 -0.63
C PRO A 201 11.89 21.01 -1.03
N ARG A 202 12.91 21.67 -1.59
CA ARG A 202 14.12 20.99 -2.08
C ARG A 202 15.11 20.65 -0.97
N ASP A 203 15.03 21.36 0.15
CA ASP A 203 15.85 21.07 1.32
C ASP A 203 15.18 19.98 2.19
N GLU A 204 16.01 19.12 2.76
CA GLU A 204 15.60 17.95 3.54
C GLU A 204 14.67 18.35 4.69
N VAL A 205 15.03 19.37 5.48
CA VAL A 205 14.24 19.84 6.62
C VAL A 205 12.86 20.35 6.17
N GLY A 206 12.81 21.10 5.07
CA GLY A 206 11.56 21.57 4.48
C GLY A 206 10.69 20.42 3.97
N ALA A 207 11.29 19.41 3.33
CA ALA A 207 10.58 18.22 2.86
C ALA A 207 10.00 17.42 4.04
N ASP A 208 10.77 17.23 5.12
CA ASP A 208 10.33 16.54 6.33
C ASP A 208 9.13 17.23 6.97
N VAL A 209 9.19 18.56 7.13
CA VAL A 209 8.07 19.36 7.66
C VAL A 209 6.85 19.23 6.76
N TYR A 210 7.03 19.29 5.43
CA TYR A 210 5.94 19.16 4.46
C TYR A 210 5.22 17.81 4.58
N PHE A 211 5.97 16.70 4.62
CA PHE A 211 5.39 15.35 4.75
C PHE A 211 4.81 15.09 6.14
N ALA A 212 5.44 15.57 7.21
CA ALA A 212 4.91 15.46 8.57
C ALA A 212 3.56 16.21 8.72
N ASP A 213 3.46 17.40 8.14
CA ASP A 213 2.21 18.16 8.12
C ASP A 213 1.12 17.48 7.30
N ARG A 214 1.46 16.93 6.11
CA ARG A 214 0.55 16.13 5.30
C ARG A 214 0.04 14.92 6.08
N MET A 215 0.93 14.19 6.74
CA MET A 215 0.60 13.02 7.57
C MET A 215 -0.31 13.41 8.75
N ARG A 216 -0.04 14.53 9.42
CA ARG A 216 -0.88 15.06 10.50
C ARG A 216 -2.30 15.34 10.00
N ARG A 217 -2.44 16.03 8.86
CA ARG A 217 -3.74 16.32 8.24
C ARG A 217 -4.47 15.03 7.88
N TYR A 218 -3.76 14.05 7.31
CA TYR A 218 -4.33 12.76 6.95
C TYR A 218 -4.88 12.01 8.16
N ARG A 219 -4.12 11.90 9.26
CA ARG A 219 -4.59 11.23 10.49
C ARG A 219 -5.86 11.89 11.05
N ALA A 220 -5.87 13.23 11.13
CA ALA A 220 -7.04 13.98 11.58
C ALA A 220 -8.25 13.80 10.62
N TRP A 221 -7.99 13.67 9.32
CA TRP A 221 -9.03 13.37 8.33
C TRP A 221 -9.60 11.96 8.53
N THR A 222 -8.76 10.93 8.72
CA THR A 222 -9.21 9.54 8.88
C THR A 222 -10.17 9.37 10.07
N GLU A 223 -9.90 10.04 11.18
CA GLU A 223 -10.79 10.03 12.36
C GLU A 223 -12.15 10.66 12.03
N ARG A 224 -12.13 11.78 11.31
CA ARG A 224 -13.34 12.53 10.94
C ARG A 224 -14.22 11.77 9.95
N VAL A 225 -13.62 11.12 8.95
CA VAL A 225 -14.37 10.47 7.87
C VAL A 225 -14.71 9.00 8.13
N ALA A 226 -14.14 8.37 9.16
CA ALA A 226 -14.46 6.98 9.51
C ALA A 226 -15.98 6.69 9.58
N PRO A 227 -16.83 7.54 10.19
CA PRO A 227 -18.28 7.34 10.16
C PRO A 227 -18.90 7.43 8.76
N LEU A 228 -18.39 8.32 7.89
CA LEU A 228 -18.85 8.46 6.51
C LEU A 228 -18.50 7.23 5.68
N VAL A 229 -17.27 6.72 5.83
CA VAL A 229 -16.83 5.50 5.14
C VAL A 229 -17.66 4.30 5.59
N ARG A 230 -17.96 4.15 6.88
CA ARG A 230 -18.85 3.07 7.35
C ARG A 230 -20.24 3.13 6.72
N ARG A 231 -20.84 4.33 6.63
CA ARG A 231 -22.11 4.56 5.91
C ARG A 231 -22.01 4.25 4.41
N CYS A 232 -20.84 4.48 3.81
CA CYS A 232 -20.58 4.11 2.43
C CYS A 232 -20.33 2.60 2.23
N LEU A 233 -20.06 1.81 3.28
CA LEU A 233 -19.69 0.39 3.11
C LEU A 233 -20.79 -0.59 3.52
N ALA A 234 -21.78 -0.17 4.31
CA ALA A 234 -22.87 -1.04 4.72
C ALA A 234 -24.16 -0.26 4.98
N ALA A 235 -25.28 -0.96 4.86
CA ALA A 235 -26.60 -0.43 5.23
C ALA A 235 -26.73 -0.21 6.75
N ASP A 236 -26.09 -1.08 7.54
CA ASP A 236 -25.89 -0.92 8.98
C ASP A 236 -24.40 -0.58 9.23
N PRO A 237 -24.05 0.71 9.43
CA PRO A 237 -22.67 1.14 9.60
C PRO A 237 -22.09 0.81 10.99
N ASP A 238 -22.93 0.55 11.99
CA ASP A 238 -22.48 0.30 13.36
C ASP A 238 -21.88 -1.10 13.54
N ARG A 239 -22.19 -2.02 12.63
CA ARG A 239 -21.54 -3.35 12.55
C ARG A 239 -20.10 -3.30 12.03
N LEU A 240 -19.65 -2.13 11.57
CA LEU A 240 -18.33 -1.94 10.96
C LEU A 240 -17.40 -1.13 11.87
N SER A 241 -16.13 -1.51 11.84
CA SER A 241 -15.00 -0.67 12.25
C SER A 241 -14.03 -0.56 11.09
N VAL A 242 -13.51 0.63 10.84
CA VAL A 242 -12.57 0.89 9.74
C VAL A 242 -11.25 1.41 10.28
N ASN A 243 -10.13 0.88 9.78
CA ASN A 243 -8.79 1.36 10.08
C ASN A 243 -8.11 1.70 8.76
N PHE A 244 -7.79 2.97 8.56
CA PHE A 244 -7.17 3.46 7.34
C PHE A 244 -5.66 3.20 7.38
N LEU A 245 -5.12 2.74 6.26
CA LEU A 245 -3.69 2.83 5.97
C LEU A 245 -3.41 4.15 5.26
N TYR A 246 -2.14 4.46 4.99
CA TYR A 246 -1.78 5.74 4.38
C TYR A 246 -2.25 5.84 2.91
N GLN A 247 -2.68 7.03 2.53
CA GLN A 247 -3.07 7.34 1.15
C GLN A 247 -1.84 7.69 0.33
N ASP A 248 -1.71 7.05 -0.82
CA ASP A 248 -0.63 7.31 -1.77
C ASP A 248 -1.10 7.11 -3.21
N LEU A 249 -0.24 7.40 -4.18
CA LEU A 249 -0.43 6.99 -5.56
C LEU A 249 -0.69 5.49 -5.64
N PHE A 250 -1.44 5.10 -6.66
CA PHE A 250 -2.05 3.78 -6.79
C PHE A 250 -1.16 2.60 -6.36
N TYR A 251 0.07 2.51 -6.89
CA TYR A 251 0.95 1.38 -6.63
C TYR A 251 1.63 1.44 -5.26
N GLY A 252 2.00 2.63 -4.76
CA GLY A 252 2.58 2.78 -3.42
C GLY A 252 1.58 2.37 -2.33
N ALA A 253 0.35 2.88 -2.43
CA ALA A 253 -0.71 2.53 -1.49
C ALA A 253 -1.11 1.04 -1.58
N LYS A 254 -1.11 0.47 -2.79
CA LYS A 254 -1.32 -0.97 -2.98
C LYS A 254 -0.25 -1.79 -2.27
N GLU A 255 1.03 -1.48 -2.51
CA GLU A 255 2.16 -2.20 -1.90
C GLU A 255 2.10 -2.14 -0.38
N GLN A 256 1.82 -0.95 0.18
CA GLN A 256 1.63 -0.79 1.62
C GLN A 256 0.46 -1.64 2.16
N GLY A 257 -0.68 -1.64 1.48
CA GLY A 257 -1.84 -2.44 1.91
C GLY A 257 -1.55 -3.94 1.93
N VAL A 258 -0.80 -4.44 0.94
CA VAL A 258 -0.39 -5.85 0.86
C VAL A 258 0.65 -6.18 1.93
N ALA A 259 1.64 -5.31 2.15
CA ALA A 259 2.66 -5.50 3.18
C ALA A 259 2.03 -5.62 4.58
N GLU A 260 1.13 -4.69 4.92
CA GLU A 260 0.43 -4.68 6.20
C GLU A 260 -0.47 -5.93 6.37
N LEU A 261 -1.19 -6.34 5.32
CA LEU A 261 -1.98 -7.58 5.36
C LEU A 261 -1.10 -8.81 5.62
N ALA A 262 0.09 -8.87 5.02
CA ALA A 262 1.04 -9.96 5.24
C ALA A 262 1.55 -9.99 6.69
N ILE A 263 1.85 -8.82 7.28
CA ILE A 263 2.24 -8.70 8.69
C ILE A 263 1.11 -9.18 9.60
N LEU A 264 -0.12 -8.71 9.39
CA LEU A 264 -1.27 -9.13 10.20
C LEU A 264 -1.54 -10.64 10.08
N GLY A 265 -1.35 -11.23 8.89
CA GLY A 265 -1.43 -12.67 8.68
C GLY A 265 -0.40 -13.42 9.54
N LEU A 266 0.86 -12.99 9.48
CA LEU A 266 1.94 -13.57 10.30
C LEU A 266 1.66 -13.44 11.80
N LEU A 267 1.24 -12.26 12.27
CA LEU A 267 0.90 -12.04 13.68
C LEU A 267 -0.26 -12.93 14.13
N SER A 268 -1.25 -13.17 13.25
CA SER A 268 -2.36 -14.08 13.52
C SER A 268 -1.88 -15.52 13.68
N GLU A 269 -0.98 -15.99 12.83
CA GLU A 269 -0.38 -17.32 12.94
C GLU A 269 0.44 -17.48 14.23
N ILE A 270 1.21 -16.46 14.60
CA ILE A 270 1.97 -16.46 15.87
C ILE A 270 1.02 -16.51 17.07
N LYS A 271 -0.06 -15.72 17.08
CA LYS A 271 -1.08 -15.81 18.13
C LYS A 271 -1.71 -17.20 18.20
N GLY A 272 -1.99 -17.81 17.04
CA GLY A 272 -2.48 -19.18 16.96
C GLY A 272 -1.51 -20.20 17.55
N LEU A 273 -0.21 -20.04 17.28
CA LEU A 273 0.86 -20.89 17.84
C LEU A 273 0.97 -20.75 19.36
N LEU A 274 0.91 -19.52 19.89
CA LEU A 274 0.91 -19.24 21.33
C LEU A 274 -0.31 -19.87 22.01
N ALA A 275 -1.51 -19.62 21.47
CA ALA A 275 -2.76 -20.13 22.01
C ALA A 275 -2.80 -21.68 21.99
N GLY A 276 -2.34 -22.30 20.90
CA GLY A 276 -2.28 -23.76 20.78
C GLY A 276 -1.31 -24.44 21.76
N LYS A 277 -0.41 -23.66 22.37
CA LYS A 277 0.53 -24.13 23.40
C LYS A 277 0.23 -23.59 24.80
N GLU A 278 -0.87 -22.84 24.95
CA GLU A 278 -1.23 -22.19 26.22
C GLU A 278 -0.12 -21.29 26.77
N LEU A 279 0.55 -20.55 25.89
CA LEU A 279 1.65 -19.65 26.22
C LEU A 279 1.19 -18.19 26.20
N GLU A 280 1.59 -17.45 27.23
CA GLU A 280 1.47 -15.99 27.24
C GLU A 280 2.62 -15.35 26.43
N PRO A 281 2.38 -14.24 25.71
CA PRO A 281 3.40 -13.58 24.90
C PRO A 281 4.66 -13.15 25.67
N ASP A 282 4.52 -12.76 26.93
CA ASP A 282 5.63 -12.31 27.80
C ASP A 282 6.48 -13.48 28.34
N ALA A 283 6.03 -14.73 28.14
CA ALA A 283 6.70 -15.94 28.58
C ALA A 283 7.53 -16.62 27.48
N VAL A 284 7.69 -15.98 26.32
CA VAL A 284 8.39 -16.56 25.16
C VAL A 284 9.51 -15.66 24.68
N ARG A 285 10.50 -16.28 24.03
CA ARG A 285 11.52 -15.58 23.24
C ARG A 285 11.21 -15.76 21.76
N ALA A 286 11.20 -14.67 20.99
CA ALA A 286 11.10 -14.71 19.53
C ALA A 286 12.47 -14.44 18.91
N VAL A 287 12.84 -15.22 17.89
CA VAL A 287 14.04 -14.95 17.09
C VAL A 287 13.67 -14.86 15.62
N VAL A 288 14.07 -13.74 15.00
CA VAL A 288 13.87 -13.44 13.58
C VAL A 288 15.18 -13.69 12.82
N ALA A 289 15.14 -14.48 11.75
CA ALA A 289 16.30 -14.66 10.89
C ALA A 289 15.90 -14.83 9.42
N PRO A 290 16.75 -14.37 8.48
CA PRO A 290 16.61 -14.73 7.07
C PRO A 290 17.01 -16.18 6.84
N LEU A 291 16.38 -16.79 5.85
CA LEU A 291 16.71 -18.10 5.31
C LEU A 291 16.81 -17.97 3.78
N ASP A 292 17.84 -18.58 3.21
CA ASP A 292 17.98 -18.68 1.77
C ASP A 292 16.92 -19.64 1.22
N GLY A 293 15.93 -19.09 0.52
CA GLY A 293 15.01 -19.86 -0.31
C GLY A 293 15.53 -19.99 -1.74
N VAL A 294 14.93 -20.90 -2.50
CA VAL A 294 15.36 -21.17 -3.90
C VAL A 294 15.07 -19.98 -4.83
N GLU A 295 13.97 -19.25 -4.60
CA GLU A 295 13.51 -18.14 -5.46
C GLU A 295 13.34 -16.80 -4.72
N HIS A 296 13.41 -16.81 -3.39
CA HIS A 296 13.21 -15.65 -2.54
C HIS A 296 13.95 -15.85 -1.21
N ILE A 297 14.26 -14.74 -0.53
CA ILE A 297 14.66 -14.80 0.89
C ILE A 297 13.39 -15.06 1.69
N VAL A 298 13.46 -15.90 2.72
CA VAL A 298 12.36 -16.12 3.66
C VAL A 298 12.76 -15.54 5.00
N LEU A 299 11.95 -14.65 5.56
CA LEU A 299 12.09 -14.27 6.96
C LEU A 299 11.31 -15.25 7.83
N ARG A 300 11.97 -15.84 8.81
CA ARG A 300 11.39 -16.80 9.74
C ARG A 300 11.44 -16.27 11.16
N VAL A 301 10.33 -16.38 11.86
CA VAL A 301 10.21 -16.17 13.30
C VAL A 301 10.10 -17.53 13.96
N ASN A 302 11.02 -17.88 14.86
CA ASN A 302 10.89 -19.03 15.74
C ASN A 302 10.57 -18.58 17.17
N LEU A 303 9.67 -19.29 17.84
CA LEU A 303 9.36 -19.08 19.26
C LEU A 303 10.08 -20.12 20.11
N TYR A 304 10.65 -19.69 21.23
CA TYR A 304 11.38 -20.52 22.19
C TYR A 304 10.91 -20.24 23.61
N ALA A 305 11.19 -21.19 24.50
CA ALA A 305 11.16 -20.92 25.93
C ALA A 305 12.26 -19.91 26.31
N ILE A 306 11.99 -19.06 27.31
CA ILE A 306 12.95 -18.06 27.81
C ILE A 306 14.24 -18.72 28.32
N ASP A 307 14.14 -19.91 28.92
CA ASP A 307 15.28 -20.70 29.42
C ASP A 307 16.00 -21.49 28.31
N GLY A 308 15.56 -21.35 27.06
CA GLY A 308 16.14 -21.98 25.88
C GLY A 308 15.59 -23.39 25.60
N GLY A 309 16.19 -24.06 24.61
CA GLY A 309 15.72 -25.34 24.11
C GLY A 309 15.32 -25.29 22.63
N PRO A 310 14.73 -26.37 22.09
CA PRO A 310 14.32 -26.41 20.69
C PRO A 310 13.16 -25.42 20.43
N PRO A 311 13.00 -24.93 19.20
CA PRO A 311 11.89 -24.04 18.87
C PRO A 311 10.55 -24.75 19.07
N TRP A 312 9.60 -24.06 19.69
CA TRP A 312 8.23 -24.53 19.83
C TRP A 312 7.47 -24.55 18.50
N GLY A 313 7.90 -23.73 17.57
CA GLY A 313 7.36 -23.60 16.23
C GLY A 313 7.88 -22.31 15.60
N GLY A 314 7.54 -22.10 14.34
CA GLY A 314 7.87 -20.86 13.67
C GLY A 314 6.95 -20.58 12.50
N VAL A 315 6.88 -19.31 12.15
CA VAL A 315 6.13 -18.78 11.02
C VAL A 315 7.12 -18.13 10.06
N SER A 316 6.85 -18.24 8.77
CA SER A 316 7.74 -17.76 7.73
C SER A 316 6.97 -16.91 6.74
N ARG A 317 7.61 -15.83 6.27
CA ARG A 317 7.09 -15.01 5.16
C ARG A 317 8.16 -14.85 4.08
N PRO A 318 7.79 -14.90 2.80
CA PRO A 318 8.69 -14.53 1.72
C PRO A 318 9.00 -13.03 1.78
N VAL A 319 10.21 -12.67 1.35
CA VAL A 319 10.66 -11.29 1.17
C VAL A 319 11.04 -11.09 -0.30
N ASP A 320 10.58 -9.99 -0.91
CA ASP A 320 10.97 -9.64 -2.28
C ASP A 320 12.49 -9.41 -2.31
N LEU A 321 13.18 -9.98 -3.30
CA LEU A 321 14.63 -9.78 -3.48
C LEU A 321 15.00 -8.31 -3.69
N ALA A 322 14.05 -7.50 -4.15
CA ALA A 322 14.20 -6.06 -4.25
C ALA A 322 13.92 -5.30 -2.94
N ALA A 323 13.52 -5.95 -1.84
CA ALA A 323 13.27 -5.29 -0.57
C ALA A 323 14.57 -4.93 0.17
N ASP A 324 14.46 -4.06 1.18
CA ASP A 324 15.54 -3.84 2.12
C ASP A 324 15.39 -4.84 3.27
N LEU A 325 16.19 -5.91 3.25
CA LEU A 325 16.07 -6.99 4.24
C LEU A 325 16.23 -6.49 5.69
N GLY A 326 17.05 -5.45 5.93
CA GLY A 326 17.20 -4.89 7.27
C GLY A 326 15.91 -4.26 7.76
N ALA A 327 15.30 -3.41 6.92
CA ALA A 327 14.03 -2.77 7.23
C ALA A 327 12.90 -3.80 7.44
N GLU A 328 12.89 -4.87 6.65
CA GLU A 328 11.91 -5.97 6.76
C GLU A 328 12.07 -6.79 8.05
N VAL A 329 13.29 -6.91 8.58
CA VAL A 329 13.57 -7.51 9.89
C VAL A 329 13.10 -6.59 11.00
N ASP A 330 13.46 -5.31 10.95
CA ASP A 330 13.10 -4.31 11.96
C ASP A 330 11.58 -4.19 12.09
N GLU A 331 10.87 -4.05 10.96
CA GLU A 331 9.40 -4.00 10.92
C GLU A 331 8.75 -5.24 11.55
N LEU A 332 9.31 -6.43 11.27
CA LEU A 332 8.81 -7.68 11.83
C LEU A 332 9.07 -7.76 13.35
N CYS A 333 10.23 -7.33 13.82
CA CYS A 333 10.54 -7.27 15.24
C CYS A 333 9.61 -6.29 15.98
N ASP A 334 9.38 -5.10 15.43
CA ASP A 334 8.46 -4.12 15.99
C ASP A 334 7.02 -4.66 16.03
N ALA A 335 6.60 -5.37 14.97
CA ALA A 335 5.30 -6.03 14.91
C ALA A 335 5.13 -7.10 15.99
N LEU A 336 6.18 -7.90 16.26
CA LEU A 336 6.18 -8.91 17.34
C LEU A 336 6.05 -8.25 18.72
N ALA A 337 6.69 -7.10 18.95
CA ALA A 337 6.58 -6.36 20.20
C ALA A 337 5.12 -5.94 20.47
N THR A 338 4.34 -5.63 19.42
CA THR A 338 2.90 -5.30 19.57
C THR A 338 2.04 -6.48 20.06
N LEU A 339 2.55 -7.71 19.99
CA LEU A 339 1.91 -8.89 20.58
C LEU A 339 2.15 -9.01 22.08
N GLY A 340 3.04 -8.20 22.66
CA GLY A 340 3.49 -8.31 24.05
C GLY A 340 4.66 -9.29 24.24
N ILE A 341 5.40 -9.61 23.17
CA ILE A 341 6.64 -10.39 23.27
C ILE A 341 7.79 -9.43 23.60
N ASP A 342 8.36 -9.57 24.79
CA ASP A 342 9.41 -8.66 25.28
C ASP A 342 10.83 -9.13 24.91
N ASP A 343 11.07 -10.43 24.78
CA ASP A 343 12.39 -11.00 24.44
C ASP A 343 12.46 -11.30 22.94
N ILE A 344 12.91 -10.31 22.17
CA ILE A 344 13.08 -10.40 20.71
C ILE A 344 14.57 -10.34 20.36
N SER A 345 15.00 -11.25 19.47
CA SER A 345 16.35 -11.26 18.92
C SER A 345 16.34 -11.38 17.41
N THR A 346 17.41 -10.91 16.76
CA THR A 346 17.72 -11.19 15.36
C THR A 346 18.86 -12.20 15.28
N ALA A 347 18.94 -12.95 14.19
CA ALA A 347 20.00 -13.95 13.96
C ALA A 347 20.38 -13.99 12.47
N ASP A 348 21.56 -14.53 12.17
CA ASP A 348 22.05 -14.69 10.79
C ASP A 348 21.35 -15.83 10.04
N GLY A 349 20.77 -16.77 10.80
CA GLY A 349 20.07 -17.95 10.29
C GLY A 349 19.68 -18.89 11.42
N PHE A 350 19.26 -20.10 11.04
CA PHE A 350 18.98 -21.19 11.95
C PHE A 350 19.77 -22.44 11.56
N SER A 351 20.29 -23.17 12.54
CA SER A 351 20.89 -24.49 12.33
C SER A 351 19.83 -25.53 11.94
N ASP A 352 20.27 -26.74 11.57
CA ASP A 352 19.38 -27.86 11.19
C ASP A 352 18.36 -28.22 12.29
N ASP A 353 18.75 -28.08 13.56
CA ASP A 353 17.88 -28.31 14.73
C ASP A 353 17.01 -27.09 15.09
N GLY A 354 17.10 -26.02 14.29
CA GLY A 354 16.34 -24.79 14.44
C GLY A 354 16.86 -23.84 15.50
N HIS A 355 18.11 -23.98 15.97
CA HIS A 355 18.72 -23.05 16.91
C HIS A 355 19.26 -21.81 16.18
N PRO A 356 19.15 -20.61 16.76
CA PRO A 356 19.58 -19.39 16.08
C PRO A 356 21.10 -19.27 16.05
N GLU A 357 21.63 -18.88 14.89
CA GLU A 357 23.06 -18.65 14.68
C GLU A 357 23.36 -17.15 14.76
N GLY A 358 24.35 -16.76 15.56
CA GLY A 358 24.74 -15.35 15.69
C GLY A 358 23.71 -14.46 16.39
N ALA A 359 22.80 -15.01 17.20
CA ALA A 359 21.68 -14.27 17.79
C ALA A 359 22.11 -13.02 18.59
N GLN A 360 21.46 -11.88 18.32
CA GLN A 360 21.64 -10.62 19.05
C GLN A 360 20.30 -10.06 19.51
N PRO A 361 20.21 -9.48 20.71
CA PRO A 361 18.98 -8.81 21.16
C PRO A 361 18.58 -7.68 20.20
N TYR A 362 17.31 -7.61 19.84
CA TYR A 362 16.78 -6.51 19.06
C TYR A 362 16.58 -5.29 19.97
N PRO A 363 17.20 -4.14 19.68
CA PRO A 363 17.01 -2.93 20.48
C PRO A 363 15.62 -2.37 20.16
N ALA A 364 14.64 -2.61 21.02
CA ALA A 364 13.33 -1.99 20.89
C ALA A 364 13.48 -0.46 20.83
N ALA A 365 12.86 0.17 19.82
CA ALA A 365 12.90 1.61 19.57
C ALA A 365 12.03 2.42 20.55
#